data_AF-A0A1H7EPD4-F1
#
_entry.id   AF-A0A1H7EPD4-F1
#
_cell.length_a   1.000
_cell.length_b   1.000
_cell.length_c   1.000
_cell.angle_alpha   90.00
_cell.angle_beta   90.00
_cell.angle_gamma   90.00
#
_symmetry.space_group_name_H-M   'P 1'
#
loop_
_entity.id
_entity.type
_entity.pdbx_description
1 polymer ?
#
loop_
_entity_poly.entity_id
_entity_poly.type
_entity_poly.pdbx_seq_one_letter_code
_entity_poly.pdbx_strand_id
1 'polypeptide(L)' 'MGTLLNTLPKAGFRIAHVQEWGPSDEQVAAMASLAEERERPMMLLVAASR' A
#
# COMPACT_ATOMS: atom_id res chain seq x y z
N MET A 1 10.63 3.72 -1.26
CA MET A 1 9.80 3.62 -0.04
C MET A 1 10.26 4.52 1.11
N GLY A 2 11.53 4.43 1.55
CA GLY A 2 12.00 5.06 2.80
C GLY A 2 11.75 6.58 2.91
N THR A 3 11.89 7.34 1.82
CA THR A 3 11.62 8.79 1.84
C THR A 3 10.18 9.12 2.21
N LEU A 4 9.19 8.40 1.67
CA LEU A 4 7.77 8.67 1.93
C LEU A 4 7.39 8.35 3.38
N LEU A 5 7.81 7.17 3.87
CA LEU A 5 7.55 6.75 5.24
C LEU A 5 8.22 7.68 6.25
N ASN A 6 9.45 8.15 5.98
CA ASN A 6 10.17 9.03 6.89
C ASN A 6 9.58 10.45 6.95
N THR A 7 8.82 10.88 5.94
CA THR A 7 8.16 12.20 5.95
C THR A 7 7.02 12.25 6.98
N LEU A 8 6.29 11.15 7.19
CA LEU A 8 5.14 11.13 8.09
C LEU A 8 5.53 11.42 9.56
N PRO A 9 6.54 10.77 10.18
CA PRO A 9 7.03 11.13 11.51
C PRO A 9 7.57 12.56 11.59
N LYS A 10 8.27 13.03 10.55
CA LYS A 10 8.78 14.41 10.51
C LYS A 10 7.66 15.45 10.49
N ALA A 11 6.51 15.11 9.90
CA ALA A 11 5.31 15.94 9.92
C ALA A 11 4.47 15.78 11.21
N GLY A 12 4.95 15.01 12.20
CA GLY A 12 4.27 14.80 13.48
C GLY A 12 3.22 13.69 13.49
N PHE A 13 3.19 12.84 12.46
CA PHE A 13 2.28 11.69 12.41
C PHE A 13 2.95 10.42 12.95
N ARG A 14 2.22 9.64 13.75
CA ARG A 14 2.61 8.30 14.14
C ARG A 14 2.04 7.29 13.14
N ILE A 15 2.93 6.59 12.44
CA ILE A 15 2.55 5.47 11.56
C ILE A 15 1.99 4.34 12.42
N ALA A 16 0.81 3.85 12.07
CA ALA A 16 0.12 2.75 12.74
C ALA A 16 0.16 1.45 11.92
N HIS A 17 0.10 1.55 10.59
CA HIS A 17 0.13 0.39 9.70
C HIS A 17 0.70 0.78 8.33
N VAL A 18 1.43 -0.15 7.71
CA VAL A 18 1.96 -0.04 6.35
C VAL A 18 1.65 -1.36 5.65
N GLN A 19 1.01 -1.29 4.49
CA GLN A 19 0.65 -2.44 3.68
C GLN A 19 0.95 -2.17 2.22
N GLU A 20 1.64 -3.10 1.57
CA GLU A 20 1.74 -3.13 0.11
C GLU A 20 0.45 -3.76 -0.42
N TRP A 21 -0.28 -3.00 -1.25
CA TRP A 21 -1.55 -3.46 -1.78
C TRP A 21 -1.33 -4.44 -2.93
N GLY A 22 -2.15 -5.50 -2.94
CA GLY A 22 -2.33 -6.38 -4.08
C GLY A 22 -3.81 -6.74 -4.24
N PRO A 23 -4.27 -7.05 -5.46
CA PRO A 23 -5.68 -7.34 -5.71
C PRO A 23 -6.11 -8.68 -5.12
N SER A 24 -7.31 -8.73 -4.53
CA SER A 24 -7.90 -9.96 -3.97
C SER A 24 -8.27 -10.96 -5.05
N ASP A 25 -8.53 -12.22 -4.67
CA ASP A 25 -8.92 -13.26 -5.64
C ASP A 25 -10.24 -12.92 -6.35
N GLU A 26 -11.18 -12.28 -5.64
CA GLU A 26 -12.43 -11.81 -6.23
C GLU A 26 -12.19 -10.68 -7.25
N GLN A 27 -11.26 -9.76 -6.98
CA GLN A 27 -10.90 -8.69 -7.91
C GLN A 27 -10.20 -9.23 -9.16
N VAL A 28 -9.30 -10.22 -9.00
CA VAL A 28 -8.66 -10.89 -10.11
C VAL A 28 -9.66 -11.72 -10.92
N ALA A 29 -10.63 -12.36 -10.27
CA ALA A 29 -11.70 -13.07 -10.95
C ALA A 29 -12.60 -12.12 -11.77
N ALA A 30 -12.84 -10.91 -11.28
CA ALA A 30 -13.58 -9.87 -12.00
C ALA A 30 -12.76 -9.24 -13.15
N MET A 31 -11.43 -9.12 -12.98
CA MET A 31 -10.53 -8.58 -13.99
C MET A 31 -9.16 -9.27 -13.93
N ALA A 32 -8.97 -10.26 -14.80
CA ALA A 32 -7.80 -11.14 -14.79
C ALA A 32 -6.46 -10.40 -14.99
N SER A 33 -6.46 -9.24 -15.66
CA SER A 33 -5.26 -8.40 -15.82
C SER A 33 -4.72 -7.85 -14.50
N LEU A 34 -5.53 -7.82 -13.43
CA LEU A 34 -5.07 -7.46 -12.09
C LEU A 34 -4.16 -8.52 -11.47
N ALA A 35 -4.12 -9.75 -12.00
CA ALA A 35 -3.22 -10.78 -11.48
C ALA A 35 -1.74 -10.36 -11.53
N GLU A 36 -1.33 -9.63 -12.57
CA GLU A 36 0.05 -9.14 -12.75
C GLU A 36 0.47 -8.15 -11.64
N GLU A 37 -0.48 -7.36 -11.13
CA GLU A 37 -0.25 -6.40 -10.04
C GLU A 37 0.11 -7.07 -8.70
N ARG A 38 -0.13 -8.39 -8.55
CA ARG A 38 0.33 -9.14 -7.36
C ARG A 38 1.84 -9.35 -7.35
N GLU A 39 2.46 -9.49 -8.51
CA GLU A 39 3.90 -9.70 -8.63
C GLU A 39 4.67 -8.37 -8.61
N ARG A 40 3.96 -7.25 -8.86
CA ARG A 40 4.51 -5.90 -8.89
C ARG A 40 3.58 -4.91 -8.20
N PRO A 41 3.46 -4.96 -6.85
CA PRO A 41 2.56 -4.08 -6.13
C PRO A 41 2.93 -2.61 -6.36
N MET A 42 2.09 -1.89 -7.09
CA MET A 42 2.31 -0.47 -7.41
C MET A 42 1.93 0.48 -6.29
N MET A 43 1.17 0.02 -5.29
CA MET A 43 0.54 0.88 -4.28
C MET A 43 0.95 0.54 -2.86
N LEU A 44 1.22 1.60 -2.08
CA LEU A 44 1.49 1.53 -0.64
C LEU A 44 0.35 2.19 0.12
N LEU A 45 -0.31 1.43 1.00
CA LEU A 45 -1.31 1.92 1.92
C LEU A 45 -0.66 2.18 3.28
N VAL A 46 -0.83 3.38 3.82
CA VAL A 46 -0.28 3.76 5.12
C VAL A 46 -1.39 4.35 5.99
N ALA A 47 -1.60 3.76 7.16
CA ALA A 47 -2.45 4.33 8.19
C ALA A 47 -1.58 5.10 9.19
N ALA A 48 -1.94 6.36 9.44
CA ALA A 48 -1.23 7.20 10.39
C ALA A 48 -2.22 8.00 11.26
N SER A 49 -1.78 8.34 12.46
CA SER A 49 -2.53 9.14 13.44
C SER A 49 -1.72 10.35 13.85
N ARG A 50 -2.37 11.42 14.28
CA ARG A 50 -1.74 12.62 14.82
C ARG A 50 -1.98 12.70 16.32
#